data_AF-A0A0C3S0U2-F1
#
_entry.id   AF-A0A0C3S0U2-F1
#
_cell.length_a   1.000
_cell.length_b   1.000
_cell.length_c   1.000
_cell.angle_alpha   90.00
_cell.angle_beta   90.00
_cell.angle_gamma   90.00
#
_symmetry.space_group_name_H-M   'P 1'
#
loop_
_entity.id
_entity.type
_entity.pdbx_description
1 polymer ?
#
loop_
_entity_poly.entity_id
_entity_poly.type
_entity_poly.pdbx_seq_one_letter_code
_entity_poly.pdbx_strand_id
1 'polypeptide(L)'
;MDANELGRWTRFAAKGGIGKCFAVQDCVAEEAEDLMFLKDDEIIVLMQLPAQEDAYLGFCEGVVGRFRGSDVRFHGRLKKPVMAKRSS
;
A
#
# COMPACT_ATOMS: atom_id res chain seq x y z
N MET A 1 -13.33 0.86 4.75
CA MET A 1 -12.98 1.75 3.61
C MET A 1 -14.19 1.83 2.68
N ASP A 2 -14.65 3.04 2.31
CA ASP A 2 -15.83 3.19 1.43
C ASP A 2 -15.50 2.84 -0.03
N ALA A 3 -16.50 2.38 -0.81
CA ALA A 3 -16.30 1.94 -2.20
C ALA A 3 -15.69 3.01 -3.12
N ASN A 4 -16.04 4.29 -2.90
CA ASN A 4 -15.46 5.41 -3.64
C ASN A 4 -13.97 5.61 -3.31
N GLU A 5 -13.60 5.40 -2.05
CA GLU A 5 -12.22 5.49 -1.59
C GLU A 5 -11.38 4.34 -2.16
N LEU A 6 -11.91 3.11 -2.11
CA LEU A 6 -11.29 1.93 -2.72
C LEU A 6 -11.04 2.12 -4.23
N GLY A 7 -12.02 2.67 -4.94
CA GLY A 7 -11.88 2.98 -6.38
C GLY A 7 -10.81 4.04 -6.66
N ARG A 8 -10.63 5.03 -5.78
CA ARG A 8 -9.56 6.03 -5.90
C ARG A 8 -8.20 5.40 -5.67
N TRP A 9 -8.06 4.55 -4.66
CA TRP A 9 -6.80 3.85 -4.36
C TRP A 9 -6.38 2.91 -5.47
N THR A 10 -7.32 2.14 -6.02
CA THR A 10 -7.06 1.23 -7.15
C THR A 10 -6.55 2.00 -8.38
N ARG A 11 -7.18 3.14 -8.71
CA ARG A 11 -6.71 4.01 -9.82
C ARG A 11 -5.35 4.65 -9.54
N PHE A 12 -5.04 4.94 -8.29
CA PHE A 12 -3.74 5.48 -7.90
C PHE A 12 -2.65 4.41 -7.96
N ALA A 13 -2.96 3.18 -7.55
CA ALA A 13 -2.09 2.01 -7.68
C ALA A 13 -1.71 1.74 -9.13
N ALA A 14 -2.68 1.82 -10.06
CA ALA A 14 -2.45 1.68 -11.50
C ALA A 14 -1.47 2.72 -12.09
N LYS A 15 -1.22 3.83 -11.38
CA LYS A 15 -0.22 4.85 -11.74
C LYS A 15 1.13 4.66 -11.05
N GLY A 16 1.29 3.58 -10.28
CA GLY A 16 2.50 3.26 -9.52
C GLY A 16 2.58 3.87 -8.13
N GLY A 17 1.48 4.44 -7.61
CA GLY A 17 1.41 4.96 -6.25
C GLY A 17 2.51 5.99 -5.90
N ILE A 18 3.01 5.92 -4.66
CA ILE A 18 4.20 6.67 -4.22
C ILE A 18 5.50 5.89 -4.42
N GLY A 19 5.41 4.63 -4.81
CA GLY A 19 6.55 3.74 -5.05
C GLY A 19 6.10 2.29 -5.02
N LYS A 20 7.07 1.38 -5.04
CA LYS A 20 6.81 -0.06 -4.96
C LYS A 20 7.80 -0.75 -4.05
N CYS A 21 7.41 -1.89 -3.52
CA CYS A 21 8.25 -2.80 -2.74
C CYS A 21 7.99 -4.24 -3.18
N PHE A 22 8.88 -5.13 -2.75
CA PHE A 22 8.74 -6.57 -2.96
C PHE A 22 8.67 -7.25 -1.60
N ALA A 23 7.72 -8.16 -1.42
CA ALA A 23 7.61 -8.96 -0.20
C ALA A 23 8.87 -9.81 0.00
N VAL A 24 9.41 -9.82 1.23
CA VAL A 24 10.57 -10.68 1.55
C VAL A 24 10.17 -11.98 2.24
N GLN A 25 8.92 -12.07 2.67
CA GLN A 25 8.29 -13.23 3.29
C GLN A 25 6.78 -13.26 2.99
N ASP A 26 6.15 -14.41 3.26
CA ASP A 26 4.70 -14.54 3.18
C ASP A 26 4.05 -13.80 4.36
N CYS A 27 2.94 -13.11 4.09
CA CYS A 27 2.15 -12.40 5.08
C CYS A 27 0.69 -12.81 4.98
N VAL A 28 0.17 -13.37 6.07
CA VAL A 28 -1.23 -13.72 6.22
C VAL A 28 -1.96 -12.56 6.89
N ALA A 29 -3.03 -12.06 6.26
CA ALA A 29 -3.85 -11.01 6.84
C ALA A 29 -4.53 -11.51 8.13
N GLU A 30 -4.33 -10.78 9.24
CA GLU A 30 -4.96 -11.08 10.54
C GLU A 30 -6.27 -10.31 10.69
N GLU A 31 -6.33 -9.08 10.17
CA GLU A 31 -7.52 -8.23 10.15
C GLU A 31 -8.05 -8.00 8.72
N ALA A 32 -9.31 -7.54 8.60
CA ALA A 32 -9.96 -7.28 7.31
C ALA A 32 -9.27 -6.16 6.52
N GLU A 33 -8.56 -5.27 7.20
CA GLU A 33 -7.81 -4.17 6.62
C GLU A 33 -6.35 -4.54 6.31
N ASP A 34 -5.88 -5.75 6.63
CA ASP A 34 -4.50 -6.16 6.36
C ASP A 34 -4.34 -6.68 4.93
N LEU A 35 -3.17 -6.40 4.36
CA LEU A 35 -2.81 -6.85 3.02
C LEU A 35 -2.14 -8.23 3.13
N MET A 36 -2.79 -9.23 2.55
CA MET A 36 -2.18 -10.53 2.30
C MET A 36 -1.27 -10.44 1.07
N PHE A 37 -0.10 -11.07 1.13
CA PHE A 37 0.84 -11.21 0.03
C PHE A 37 1.77 -12.40 0.27
N LEU A 38 2.32 -12.95 -0.80
CA LEU A 38 3.34 -13.98 -0.76
C LEU A 38 4.72 -13.36 -0.97
N LYS A 39 5.76 -14.09 -0.56
CA LYS A 39 7.14 -13.71 -0.83
C LYS A 39 7.33 -13.46 -2.33
N ASP A 40 8.12 -12.42 -2.62
CA ASP A 40 8.45 -11.93 -3.97
C ASP A 40 7.30 -11.22 -4.71
N ASP A 41 6.11 -11.09 -4.11
CA ASP A 41 5.04 -10.27 -4.68
C ASP A 41 5.43 -8.80 -4.79
N GLU A 42 5.07 -8.18 -5.91
CA GLU A 42 5.17 -6.73 -6.09
C GLU A 42 3.99 -6.04 -5.41
N ILE A 43 4.28 -5.11 -4.52
CA ILE A 43 3.29 -4.31 -3.80
C ILE A 43 3.47 -2.85 -4.21
N ILE A 44 2.39 -2.23 -4.68
CA ILE A 44 2.38 -0.79 -4.96
C ILE A 44 2.07 -0.05 -3.66
N VAL A 45 2.98 0.82 -3.24
CA VAL A 45 2.85 1.59 -2.01
C VAL A 45 2.01 2.82 -2.28
N LEU A 46 0.93 2.98 -1.52
CA LEU A 46 -0.05 4.06 -1.70
C LEU A 46 0.19 5.22 -0.74
N MET A 47 0.45 4.91 0.54
CA MET A 47 0.79 5.91 1.54
C MET A 47 1.49 5.27 2.75
N GLN A 48 2.24 6.08 3.48
CA GLN A 48 2.67 5.75 4.84
C GLN A 48 1.57 6.18 5.81
N LEU A 49 1.22 5.32 6.77
CA LEU A 49 0.19 5.62 7.76
C LEU A 49 0.77 6.52 8.85
N PRO A 50 0.26 7.74 9.06
CA PRO A 50 0.90 8.71 9.96
C PRO A 50 0.79 8.34 11.45
N ALA A 51 -0.12 7.44 11.81
CA ALA A 51 -0.37 7.04 13.19
C ALA A 51 0.50 5.87 13.67
N GLN A 52 1.22 5.19 12.78
CA GLN A 52 1.97 3.98 13.09
C GLN A 52 3.31 4.00 12.37
N GLU A 53 4.40 3.83 13.13
CA GLU A 53 5.72 3.63 12.52
C GLU A 53 5.76 2.32 11.74
N ASP A 54 6.50 2.32 10.64
CA ASP A 54 6.67 1.17 9.74
C ASP A 54 5.36 0.60 9.13
N ALA A 55 4.24 1.33 9.20
CA ALA A 55 2.97 0.88 8.62
C ALA A 55 2.61 1.64 7.34
N TYR A 56 2.14 0.91 6.34
CA TYR A 56 1.87 1.41 4.99
C TYR A 56 0.53 0.90 4.49
N LEU A 57 -0.08 1.65 3.56
CA LEU A 57 -1.17 1.17 2.73
C LEU A 57 -0.61 0.72 1.39
N GLY A 58 -0.91 -0.51 0.98
CA GLY A 58 -0.43 -1.14 -0.24
C GLY A 58 -1.56 -1.62 -1.13
N PHE A 59 -1.20 -1.90 -2.39
CA PHE A 59 -2.03 -2.57 -3.36
C PHE A 59 -1.29 -3.78 -3.92
N CYS A 60 -1.90 -4.96 -3.80
CA CYS A 60 -1.40 -6.22 -4.33
C CYS A 60 -2.59 -7.03 -4.86
N GLU A 61 -2.46 -7.58 -6.07
CA GLU A 61 -3.48 -8.45 -6.70
C GLU A 61 -4.95 -7.95 -6.68
N GLY A 62 -5.17 -6.63 -6.75
CA GLY A 62 -6.53 -6.07 -6.71
C GLY A 62 -7.06 -5.76 -5.31
N VAL A 63 -6.30 -6.09 -4.27
CA VAL A 63 -6.62 -5.84 -2.86
C VAL A 63 -5.87 -4.60 -2.37
N VAL A 64 -6.57 -3.74 -1.62
CA VAL A 64 -5.97 -2.62 -0.89
C VAL A 64 -5.99 -2.96 0.59
N GLY A 65 -4.84 -2.88 1.25
CA GLY A 65 -4.71 -3.22 2.66
C GLY A 65 -3.44 -2.66 3.29
N ARG A 66 -3.30 -2.85 4.59
CA ARG A 66 -2.17 -2.39 5.39
C ARG A 66 -1.07 -3.46 5.43
N PHE A 67 0.19 -3.04 5.40
CA PHE A 67 1.32 -3.94 5.57
C PHE A 67 2.44 -3.25 6.35
N ARG A 68 3.38 -4.04 6.87
CA ARG A 68 4.56 -3.52 7.58
C ARG A 68 5.76 -3.41 6.66
N GLY A 69 6.54 -2.34 6.80
CA GLY A 69 7.75 -2.13 6.02
C GLY A 69 8.82 -3.18 6.29
N SER A 70 8.82 -3.75 7.49
CA SER A 70 9.66 -4.88 7.91
C SER A 70 9.45 -6.17 7.10
N ASP A 71 8.27 -6.36 6.50
CA ASP A 71 7.93 -7.56 5.72
C ASP A 71 8.28 -7.43 4.23
N VAL A 72 8.81 -6.26 3.83
CA VAL A 72 9.07 -5.91 2.42
C VAL A 72 10.44 -5.28 2.21
N ARG A 73 10.86 -5.21 0.96
CA ARG A 73 12.01 -4.44 0.50
C ARG A 73 11.56 -3.36 -0.47
N PHE A 74 11.73 -2.09 -0.08
CA PHE A 74 11.41 -0.95 -0.93
C PHE A 74 12.34 -0.83 -2.13
N HIS A 75 11.77 -0.63 -3.31
CA HIS A 75 12.51 -0.40 -4.53
C HIS A 75 12.70 1.11 -4.76
N GLY A 76 13.82 1.64 -4.27
CA GLY A 76 14.14 3.06 -4.33
C GLY A 76 13.46 3.87 -3.23
N ARG A 77 13.54 5.21 -3.32
CA ARG A 77 12.90 6.11 -2.35
C ARG A 77 11.42 6.27 -2.67
N LEU A 78 10.57 6.14 -1.66
CA LEU A 78 9.17 6.50 -1.75
C LEU A 78 9.02 8.01 -1.98
N LYS A 79 8.11 8.38 -2.89
CA LYS A 79 7.71 9.77 -3.09
C LYS A 79 6.97 10.26 -1.85
N LYS A 80 7.12 11.55 -1.53
CA LYS A 80 6.27 12.18 -0.52
C LYS A 80 4.81 12.12 -1.00
N PRO A 81 3.87 11.62 -0.20
CA PRO A 81 2.47 11.58 -0.60
C PRO A 81 1.97 13.00 -0.83
N VAL A 82 1.60 13.32 -2.07
CA VAL A 82 0.91 14.57 -2.40
C VAL A 82 -0.58 14.26 -2.36
N MET A 83 -1.16 14.18 -1.15
CA MET A 83 -2.61 14.24 -1.00
C MET A 83 -3.06 15.67 -1.24
N ALA A 84 -3.09 16.09 -2.50
CA ALA A 84 -3.79 17.31 -2.87
C ALA A 84 -5.27 17.08 -2.58
N LYS A 85 -5.78 17.63 -1.47
CA LYS A 85 -7.21 17.86 -1.29
C LYS A 85 -7.68 18.69 -2.48
N ARG A 86 -8.19 18.04 -3.53
CA ARG A 86 -9.08 18.72 -4.47
C ARG A 86 -10.38 18.90 -3.71
N SER A 87 -10.57 20.09 -3.12
CA SER A 87 -11.92 20.55 -2.80
C SER A 87 -12.73 20.41 -4.08
N SER A 88 -13.76 19.56 -4.02
CA SER A 88 -14.85 19.61 -5.00
C SER A 88 -15.75 20.79 -4.65
#